data_AF-A0A3N5KXH4-F1
#
_entry.id   AF-A0A3N5KXH4-F1
#
_cell.length_a   1.000
_cell.length_b   1.000
_cell.length_c   1.000
_cell.angle_alpha   90.00
_cell.angle_beta   90.00
_cell.angle_gamma   90.00
#
_symmetry.space_group_name_H-M   'P 1'
#
loop_
_entity.id
_entity.type
_entity.pdbx_description
1 polymer ?
#
loop_
_entity_poly.entity_id
_entity_poly.type
_entity_poly.pdbx_seq_one_letter_code
_entity_poly.pdbx_strand_id
1 'polypeptide(L)'
;VCEALRAHQVYWAEREDEREPLRFRQYLEQLAGEKVLLVDDILRTGSKLTELKKLVESNGAQVVGLAVVVYQPTPKTPVFSPLPFYYLAKLDGIYHQDAASCDLCKRGVALEKIRV
;
A
#
# COMPACT_ATOMS: atom_id res chain seq x y z
N VAL A 1 15.08 -8.67 8.29
CA VAL A 1 14.00 -8.03 7.50
C VAL A 1 14.13 -8.26 5.98
N CYS A 2 15.32 -8.49 5.40
CA CYS A 2 15.49 -8.82 3.97
C CYS A 2 15.64 -10.33 3.64
N GLU A 3 15.47 -11.23 4.59
CA GLU A 3 16.00 -12.60 4.48
C GLU A 3 15.43 -13.41 3.30
N ALA A 4 14.14 -13.23 3.00
CA ALA A 4 13.46 -13.98 1.94
C ALA A 4 14.02 -13.67 0.55
N LEU A 5 14.33 -12.41 0.26
CA LEU A 5 14.78 -11.97 -1.06
C LEU A 5 16.28 -11.65 -1.12
N ARG A 6 16.95 -11.61 0.04
CA ARG A 6 18.35 -11.17 0.18
C ARG A 6 18.60 -9.83 -0.50
N ALA A 7 17.60 -8.94 -0.45
CA ALA A 7 17.73 -7.59 -0.97
C ALA A 7 18.81 -6.84 -0.19
N HIS A 8 19.67 -6.13 -0.91
CA HIS A 8 20.83 -5.44 -0.34
C HIS A 8 20.44 -4.22 0.50
N GLN A 9 19.27 -3.63 0.25
CA GLN A 9 18.77 -2.45 0.96
C GLN A 9 17.26 -2.56 1.24
N VAL A 10 16.83 -2.07 2.40
CA VAL A 10 15.41 -1.81 2.71
C VAL A 10 15.18 -0.31 2.72
N TYR A 11 14.18 0.13 1.98
CA TYR A 11 13.71 1.51 2.04
C TYR A 11 12.45 1.62 2.87
N TRP A 12 12.48 2.47 3.90
CA TRP A 12 11.30 2.83 4.68
C TRP A 12 10.93 4.26 4.34
N ALA A 13 9.72 4.46 3.83
CA ALA A 13 9.19 5.80 3.57
C ALA A 13 8.20 6.21 4.65
N GLU A 14 8.32 7.45 5.10
CA GLU A 14 7.48 8.05 6.13
C GLU A 14 7.19 9.52 5.80
N ARG A 15 6.28 10.11 6.56
CA ARG A 15 5.99 11.55 6.58
C ARG A 15 5.62 11.92 8.00
N GLU A 16 5.89 13.16 8.39
CA GLU A 16 5.54 13.65 9.73
C GLU A 16 4.10 14.18 9.76
N ASP A 17 3.68 14.89 8.71
CA ASP A 17 2.32 15.37 8.52
C ASP A 17 1.71 14.75 7.26
N GLU A 18 0.42 14.41 7.29
CA GLU A 18 -0.32 13.85 6.15
C GLU A 18 -0.30 14.77 4.91
N ARG A 19 -0.10 16.08 5.10
CA ARG A 19 0.01 17.08 4.05
C ARG A 19 1.37 17.10 3.35
N GLU A 20 2.38 16.46 3.93
CA GLU A 20 3.72 16.36 3.34
C GLU A 20 3.84 15.14 2.42
N PRO A 21 4.69 15.18 1.38
CA PRO A 21 4.98 13.99 0.57
C PRO A 21 5.71 12.91 1.39
N LEU A 22 5.57 11.65 0.98
CA LEU A 22 6.44 10.57 1.48
C LEU A 22 7.90 10.89 1.17
N ARG A 23 8.77 10.62 2.15
CA ARG A 23 10.23 10.65 2.00
C ARG A 23 10.83 9.38 2.58
N PHE A 24 11.97 8.95 2.06
CA PHE A 24 12.73 7.91 2.74
C PHE A 24 13.31 8.44 4.04
N ARG A 25 13.50 7.53 5.01
CA ARG A 25 14.25 7.84 6.23
C ARG A 25 15.63 8.40 5.91
N GLN A 26 16.16 9.18 6.84
CA GLN A 26 17.48 9.75 6.72
C GLN A 26 18.52 8.67 6.41
N TYR A 27 19.49 9.04 5.56
CA TYR A 27 20.60 8.18 5.14
C TYR A 27 20.21 6.98 4.26
N LEU A 28 18.98 6.95 3.74
CA LEU A 28 18.56 6.03 2.70
C LEU A 28 18.58 6.74 1.35
N GLU A 29 19.61 6.47 0.56
CA GLU A 29 19.77 7.01 -0.79
C GLU A 29 19.53 5.90 -1.82
N GLN A 30 18.69 6.17 -2.81
CA GLN A 30 18.47 5.25 -3.93
C GLN A 30 19.49 5.49 -5.03
N LEU A 31 19.95 4.40 -5.64
CA LEU A 31 20.78 4.49 -6.83
C LEU A 31 19.89 4.55 -8.08
N ALA A 32 20.29 5.38 -9.05
CA ALA A 32 19.60 5.45 -10.32
C ALA A 32 19.62 4.06 -11.02
N GLY A 33 18.48 3.64 -11.54
CA GLY A 33 18.29 2.33 -12.17
C GLY A 33 18.13 1.15 -11.20
N GLU A 34 18.13 1.39 -9.89
CA GLU A 34 17.95 0.33 -8.90
C GLU A 34 16.59 -0.34 -9.03
N LYS A 35 16.55 -1.67 -8.95
CA LYS A 35 15.31 -2.46 -9.03
C LYS A 35 14.69 -2.61 -7.66
N VAL A 36 13.49 -2.07 -7.48
CA VAL A 36 12.80 -2.01 -6.19
C VAL A 36 11.49 -2.80 -6.24
N LEU A 37 11.31 -3.71 -5.28
CA LEU A 37 10.03 -4.36 -5.01
C LEU A 37 9.27 -3.54 -3.96
N LEU A 38 8.03 -3.15 -4.26
CA LEU A 38 7.18 -2.50 -3.26
C LEU A 38 6.52 -3.57 -2.40
N VAL A 39 6.55 -3.39 -1.08
CA VAL A 39 5.90 -4.28 -0.12
C VAL A 39 5.01 -3.50 0.83
N ASP A 40 3.87 -4.10 1.20
CA ASP A 40 2.99 -3.59 2.25
C ASP A 40 2.33 -4.76 2.98
N ASP A 41 1.78 -4.53 4.17
CA ASP A 41 1.04 -5.57 4.89
C ASP A 41 -0.32 -5.83 4.24
N ILE A 42 -1.10 -4.77 3.96
CA ILE A 42 -2.44 -4.85 3.39
C ILE A 42 -2.69 -3.82 2.29
N LEU A 43 -3.13 -4.29 1.13
CA LEU A 43 -3.57 -3.42 0.04
C LEU A 43 -5.09 -3.21 0.10
N ARG A 44 -5.49 -2.00 0.51
CA ARG A 44 -6.89 -1.52 0.46
C ARG A 44 -7.13 -0.53 -0.66
N THR A 45 -6.98 0.77 -0.39
CA THR A 45 -7.18 1.83 -1.40
C THR A 45 -6.03 1.91 -2.40
N GLY A 46 -4.84 1.41 -2.03
CA GLY A 46 -3.64 1.50 -2.84
C GLY A 46 -2.98 2.89 -2.87
N SER A 47 -3.46 3.86 -2.06
CA SER A 47 -2.89 5.23 -2.04
C SER A 47 -1.41 5.22 -1.66
N LYS A 48 -1.06 4.60 -0.53
CA LYS A 48 0.34 4.56 -0.06
C LYS A 48 1.28 3.89 -1.06
N LEU A 49 0.90 2.76 -1.63
CA LEU A 49 1.69 2.07 -2.65
C LEU A 49 1.83 2.89 -3.95
N THR A 50 0.81 3.67 -4.31
CA THR A 50 0.87 4.59 -5.45
C THR A 50 1.86 5.73 -5.19
N GLU A 51 1.85 6.29 -3.98
CA GLU A 51 2.77 7.35 -3.57
C GLU A 51 4.21 6.83 -3.43
N LEU A 52 4.38 5.63 -2.87
CA LEU A 52 5.67 4.93 -2.83
C LEU A 52 6.23 4.67 -4.23
N LYS A 53 5.39 4.18 -5.15
CA LYS A 53 5.81 3.98 -6.55
C LYS A 53 6.34 5.27 -7.15
N LYS A 54 5.62 6.38 -6.98
CA LYS A 54 6.04 7.70 -7.46
C LYS A 54 7.35 8.15 -6.82
N LEU A 55 7.52 7.97 -5.51
CA LEU A 55 8.75 8.34 -4.79
C LEU A 55 9.97 7.55 -5.30
N VAL A 56 9.82 6.25 -5.50
CA VAL A 56 10.89 5.39 -6.04
C VAL A 56 11.26 5.84 -7.46
N GLU A 57 10.26 6.02 -8.33
CA GLU A 57 10.49 6.41 -9.72
C GLU A 57 11.05 7.84 -9.84
N SER A 58 10.64 8.77 -8.98
CA SER A 58 11.18 10.15 -8.98
C SER A 58 12.65 10.20 -8.57
N ASN A 59 13.12 9.21 -7.82
CA ASN A 59 14.52 9.08 -7.44
C ASN A 59 15.35 8.32 -8.50
N GLY A 60 14.75 8.01 -9.65
CA GLY A 60 15.43 7.35 -10.78
C GLY A 60 15.54 5.83 -10.65
N ALA A 61 14.93 5.22 -9.64
CA ALA A 61 14.85 3.77 -9.50
C ALA A 61 13.65 3.19 -10.27
N GLN A 62 13.67 1.88 -10.48
CA GLN A 62 12.65 1.14 -11.22
C GLN A 62 11.85 0.26 -10.28
N VAL A 63 10.54 0.48 -10.19
CA VAL A 63 9.64 -0.48 -9.55
C VAL A 63 9.48 -1.70 -10.45
N VAL A 64 9.80 -2.88 -9.93
CA VAL A 64 9.77 -4.15 -10.69
C VAL A 64 8.62 -5.07 -10.31
N GLY A 65 7.88 -4.76 -9.25
CA GLY A 65 6.74 -5.54 -8.79
C GLY A 65 6.18 -5.01 -7.48
N LEU A 66 5.06 -5.58 -7.06
CA LEU A 66 4.44 -5.32 -5.77
C LEU A 66 4.09 -6.65 -5.08
N ALA A 67 4.22 -6.69 -3.76
CA ALA A 67 3.77 -7.81 -2.95
C ALA A 67 3.09 -7.32 -1.67
N VAL A 68 1.94 -7.89 -1.32
CA VAL A 68 1.29 -7.64 -0.02
C VAL A 68 0.94 -8.93 0.69
N VAL A 69 0.81 -8.91 2.01
CA VAL A 69 0.33 -10.10 2.72
C VAL A 69 -1.16 -10.30 2.44
N VAL A 70 -1.95 -9.25 2.58
CA VAL A 70 -3.42 -9.28 2.38
C VAL A 70 -3.83 -8.34 1.24
N TYR A 71 -4.51 -8.89 0.24
CA TYR A 71 -5.14 -8.13 -0.83
C TYR A 71 -6.63 -7.97 -0.53
N GLN A 72 -7.06 -6.76 -0.13
CA GLN A 72 -8.44 -6.42 0.19
C GLN A 72 -8.86 -5.16 -0.58
N PRO A 73 -9.01 -5.23 -1.91
CA PRO A 73 -9.25 -4.04 -2.72
C PRO A 73 -10.57 -3.36 -2.34
N THR A 74 -10.56 -2.04 -2.43
CA THR A 74 -11.78 -1.22 -2.57
C THR A 74 -12.17 -1.08 -4.05
N PRO A 75 -13.39 -0.63 -4.37
CA PRO A 75 -13.78 -0.30 -5.75
C PRO A 75 -12.91 0.77 -6.43
N LYS A 76 -12.16 1.58 -5.65
CA LYS A 76 -11.29 2.66 -6.15
C LYS A 76 -9.81 2.27 -6.22
N THR A 77 -9.49 1.01 -5.96
CA THR A 77 -8.10 0.53 -5.93
C THR A 77 -7.48 0.63 -7.31
N PRO A 78 -6.32 1.26 -7.49
CA PRO A 78 -5.68 1.38 -8.78
C PRO A 78 -5.17 0.02 -9.25
N VAL A 79 -5.10 -0.14 -10.58
CA VAL A 79 -4.45 -1.27 -11.22
C VAL A 79 -2.97 -0.93 -11.41
N PHE A 80 -2.08 -1.80 -10.92
CA PHE A 80 -0.62 -1.61 -11.02
C PHE A 80 0.01 -2.29 -12.25
N SER A 81 -0.81 -2.79 -13.18
CA SER A 81 -0.35 -3.37 -14.46
C SER A 81 0.57 -2.39 -15.21
N PRO A 82 1.65 -2.87 -15.86
CA PRO A 82 2.01 -4.28 -16.09
C PRO A 82 2.87 -4.91 -14.98
N LEU A 83 2.97 -4.30 -13.80
CA LEU A 83 3.82 -4.82 -12.74
C LEU A 83 3.30 -6.18 -12.22
N PRO A 84 4.18 -7.17 -12.06
CA PRO A 84 3.85 -8.39 -11.31
C PRO A 84 3.32 -8.02 -9.91
N PHE A 85 2.18 -8.59 -9.55
CA PHE A 85 1.53 -8.34 -8.27
C PHE A 85 1.28 -9.66 -7.53
N TYR A 86 1.84 -9.77 -6.33
CA TYR A 86 1.76 -10.97 -5.49
C TYR A 86 0.98 -10.69 -4.20
N TYR A 87 0.23 -11.68 -3.73
CA TYR A 87 -0.39 -11.65 -2.41
C TYR A 87 -0.52 -13.05 -1.82
N LEU A 88 -0.55 -13.15 -0.49
CA LEU A 88 -0.73 -14.43 0.21
C LEU A 88 -2.22 -14.76 0.43
N ALA A 89 -3.03 -13.76 0.75
CA ALA A 89 -4.47 -13.91 0.93
C ALA A 89 -5.24 -12.83 0.18
N LYS A 90 -6.38 -13.20 -0.42
CA LYS A 90 -7.36 -12.25 -0.96
C LYS A 90 -8.60 -12.27 -0.08
N LEU A 91 -9.02 -11.09 0.37
CA LEU A 91 -10.26 -10.91 1.12
C LEU A 91 -11.22 -10.06 0.31
N ASP A 92 -12.46 -10.52 0.20
CA ASP A 92 -13.53 -9.74 -0.39
C ASP A 92 -14.11 -8.80 0.67
N GLY A 93 -13.89 -7.50 0.50
CA GLY A 93 -14.43 -6.48 1.38
C GLY A 93 -15.89 -6.17 1.06
N ILE A 94 -16.71 -5.97 2.09
CA ILE A 94 -18.06 -5.42 1.95
C ILE A 94 -17.95 -3.91 2.09
N TYR A 95 -18.42 -3.19 1.08
CA TYR A 95 -18.43 -1.74 1.05
C TYR A 95 -19.83 -1.24 0.74
N HIS A 96 -20.33 -0.32 1.56
CA HIS A 96 -21.61 0.35 1.35
C HIS A 96 -21.35 1.80 0.93
N GLN A 97 -22.09 2.31 -0.06
CA GLN A 97 -21.91 3.68 -0.54
C GLN A 97 -22.52 4.70 0.42
N ASP A 98 -23.59 4.32 1.11
CA ASP A 98 -24.36 5.16 2.01
C ASP A 98 -25.07 4.32 3.09
N ALA A 99 -25.74 5.01 4.02
CA ALA A 99 -26.52 4.35 5.07
C ALA A 99 -27.70 3.54 4.51
N ALA A 100 -28.28 3.96 3.38
CA ALA A 100 -29.42 3.30 2.75
C ALA A 100 -29.03 1.94 2.14
N SER A 101 -27.79 1.78 1.70
CA SER A 101 -27.24 0.55 1.14
C SER A 101 -26.56 -0.36 2.20
N CYS A 102 -26.48 0.07 3.47
CA CYS A 102 -25.83 -0.67 4.55
C CYS A 102 -26.82 -1.40 5.47
N ASP A 103 -26.80 -2.73 5.45
CA ASP A 103 -27.72 -3.54 6.27
C ASP A 103 -27.46 -3.42 7.77
N LEU A 104 -26.22 -3.14 8.17
CA LEU A 104 -25.88 -2.86 9.57
C LEU A 104 -26.45 -1.51 10.02
N CYS A 105 -26.41 -0.48 9.16
CA CYS A 105 -27.02 0.82 9.43
C CYS A 105 -28.54 0.72 9.54
N LYS A 106 -29.19 -0.01 8.62
CA LYS A 106 -30.65 -0.26 8.67
C LYS A 106 -31.07 -0.95 9.97
N ARG A 107 -30.21 -1.83 10.50
CA ARG A 107 -30.41 -2.53 11.77
C ARG A 107 -30.03 -1.71 13.01
N GLY A 108 -29.55 -0.49 12.85
CA GLY A 108 -29.12 0.36 13.96
C GLY A 108 -27.94 -0.22 14.77
N VAL A 109 -27.10 -1.05 14.14
CA VAL A 109 -25.94 -1.64 14.82
C VAL A 109 -24.95 -0.52 15.15
N ALA A 110 -24.56 -0.41 16.42
CA ALA A 110 -23.63 0.61 16.89
C ALA A 110 -22.24 0.40 16.27
N LEU A 111 -21.59 1.49 15.86
CA LEU A 111 -20.23 1.45 15.35
C LEU A 111 -19.26 1.25 16.52
N GLU A 112 -18.46 0.19 16.43
CA GLU A 112 -17.37 -0.04 17.36
C GLU A 112 -16.09 0.58 16.82
N LYS A 113 -15.49 1.50 17.58
CA LYS A 113 -14.18 2.07 17.28
C LYS A 113 -13.11 1.28 18.01
N ILE A 114 -12.44 0.39 17.29
CA ILE A 114 -11.26 -0.30 17.81
C ILE A 114 -10.04 0.62 17.80
N ARG A 115 -9.13 0.45 18.77
CA ARG A 115 -7.82 1.11 18.72
C ARG A 115 -6.96 0.38 17.70
N VAL A 116 -6.45 1.12 16.73
CA VAL A 116 -5.39 0.71 15.80
C VAL A 116 -4.22 1.65 16.02
#